data_AF-A0A436WXN7-F1
#
_entry.id   AF-A0A436WXN7-F1
#
_cell.length_a   1.000
_cell.length_b   1.000
_cell.length_c   1.000
_cell.angle_alpha   90.00
_cell.angle_beta   90.00
_cell.angle_gamma   90.00
#
_symmetry.space_group_name_H-M   'P 1'
#
loop_
_entity.id
_entity.type
_entity.pdbx_description
1 polymer ?
#
loop_
_entity_poly.entity_id
_entity_poly.type
_entity_poly.pdbx_seq_one_letter_code
_entity_poly.pdbx_strand_id
1 'polypeptide(L)'
;MEKSNRTFKSLVIAAGIGAVFTLAPAKAEDASATAAYKDIQATLGSVPDMFKTLPDVAVAGAWAEIKGVQLNPNTALDGKTKELMGLAVASQIPCQYCIYFHTEAAKLNGATDEEIKEAIAMAAIVRHWSTILSGSQVDLASFKKQTDDLFAAVKAKSQ
;
A
#
# COMPACT_ATOMS: atom_id res chain seq x y z
N MET A 1 -31.32 -32.33 59.37
CA MET A 1 -30.31 -33.36 59.03
C MET A 1 -30.03 -33.15 57.55
N GLU A 2 -28.86 -32.80 57.05
CA GLU A 2 -27.50 -33.11 57.47
C GLU A 2 -26.55 -32.05 56.87
N LYS A 3 -25.54 -31.66 57.66
CA LYS A 3 -24.49 -30.70 57.29
C LYS A 3 -23.51 -31.36 56.32
N SER A 4 -23.03 -30.65 55.31
CA SER A 4 -21.62 -30.79 54.94
C SER A 4 -21.08 -29.51 54.30
N ASN A 5 -20.13 -28.94 55.02
CA ASN A 5 -19.44 -27.69 54.79
C ASN A 5 -18.03 -28.05 54.34
N ARG A 6 -17.64 -27.80 53.09
CA ARG A 6 -16.22 -27.79 52.70
C ARG A 6 -15.94 -26.66 51.71
N THR A 7 -15.53 -25.56 52.32
CA THR A 7 -14.68 -24.51 51.76
C THR A 7 -13.49 -25.13 51.02
N PHE A 8 -13.34 -24.86 49.72
CA PHE A 8 -12.05 -25.01 49.04
C PHE A 8 -11.64 -23.67 48.46
N LYS A 9 -10.50 -23.22 48.97
CA LYS A 9 -9.87 -21.94 48.65
C LYS A 9 -9.44 -21.90 47.19
N SER A 10 -9.49 -20.70 46.66
CA SER A 10 -8.93 -20.23 45.40
C SER A 10 -7.61 -20.89 45.01
N LEU A 11 -7.50 -21.29 43.75
CA LEU A 11 -6.24 -21.19 43.01
C LEU A 11 -6.56 -20.79 41.57
N VAL A 12 -6.56 -19.48 41.35
CA VAL A 12 -6.47 -18.90 40.01
C VAL A 12 -5.08 -19.25 39.49
N ILE A 13 -4.97 -20.26 38.64
CA ILE A 13 -3.78 -20.42 37.80
C ILE A 13 -3.97 -19.43 36.66
N ALA A 14 -3.47 -18.22 36.85
CA ALA A 14 -3.17 -17.34 35.72
C ALA A 14 -2.10 -18.07 34.90
N ALA A 15 -2.53 -18.74 33.82
CA ALA A 15 -1.63 -19.21 32.78
C ALA A 15 -0.98 -17.96 32.19
N GLY A 16 0.19 -17.62 32.76
CA GLY A 16 0.95 -16.45 32.40
C GLY A 16 1.25 -16.47 30.90
N ILE A 17 1.15 -15.30 30.30
CA ILE A 17 1.74 -14.93 29.02
C ILE A 17 3.27 -15.06 29.19
N GLY A 18 3.76 -16.30 29.24
CA GLY A 18 5.10 -16.68 29.68
C GLY A 18 5.73 -17.65 28.69
N ALA A 19 5.58 -17.38 27.41
CA ALA A 19 6.33 -18.02 26.34
C ALA A 19 6.41 -17.04 25.16
N VAL A 20 7.05 -15.88 25.39
CA VAL A 20 7.40 -14.97 24.30
C VAL A 20 8.89 -14.65 24.42
N PHE A 21 9.56 -14.71 23.28
CA PHE A 21 10.87 -14.15 22.96
C PHE A 21 12.10 -15.05 23.10
N THR A 22 12.30 -15.92 22.10
CA THR A 22 13.61 -15.91 21.43
C THR A 22 13.57 -14.83 20.34
N LEU A 23 13.79 -13.56 20.72
CA LEU A 23 14.06 -12.50 19.74
C LEU A 23 15.46 -12.75 19.18
N ALA A 24 15.58 -12.84 17.86
CA ALA A 24 16.87 -12.64 17.22
C ALA A 24 17.43 -11.27 17.68
N PRO A 25 18.75 -11.15 17.88
CA PRO A 25 19.32 -9.95 18.47
C PRO A 25 19.29 -8.77 17.48
N ALA A 26 19.12 -7.56 18.00
CA ALA A 26 19.18 -6.28 17.27
C ALA A 26 20.33 -6.18 16.25
N LYS A 27 21.45 -6.87 16.47
CA LYS A 27 22.58 -6.95 15.53
C LYS A 27 22.23 -7.48 14.13
N ALA A 28 21.28 -8.40 14.01
CA ALA A 28 20.84 -8.90 12.70
C ALA A 28 19.99 -7.86 11.96
N GLU A 29 19.20 -7.09 12.70
CA GLU A 29 18.39 -5.98 12.19
C GLU A 29 19.30 -4.84 11.70
N ASP A 30 20.32 -4.47 12.48
CA ASP A 30 21.32 -3.45 12.12
C ASP A 30 22.08 -3.80 10.82
N ALA A 31 22.43 -5.09 10.65
CA ALA A 31 23.09 -5.57 9.44
C ALA A 31 22.17 -5.49 8.20
N SER A 32 20.88 -5.76 8.38
CA SER A 32 19.89 -5.68 7.30
C SER A 32 19.63 -4.23 6.85
N ALA A 33 19.55 -3.30 7.80
CA ALA A 33 19.38 -1.87 7.52
C ALA A 33 20.62 -1.31 6.79
N THR A 34 21.81 -1.64 7.27
CA THR A 34 23.08 -1.24 6.63
C THR A 34 23.17 -1.72 5.18
N ALA A 35 22.80 -2.98 4.93
CA ALA A 35 22.77 -3.54 3.58
C ALA A 35 21.75 -2.82 2.69
N ALA A 36 20.56 -2.53 3.22
CA ALA A 36 19.52 -1.80 2.50
C ALA A 36 19.96 -0.38 2.13
N TYR A 37 20.53 0.40 3.06
CA TYR A 37 21.04 1.74 2.76
C TYR A 37 22.14 1.73 1.70
N LYS A 38 23.06 0.76 1.75
CA LYS A 38 24.10 0.61 0.72
C LYS A 38 23.50 0.34 -0.66
N ASP A 39 22.46 -0.49 -0.72
CA ASP A 39 21.80 -0.83 -1.97
C ASP A 39 20.93 0.32 -2.52
N ILE A 40 20.26 1.07 -1.65
CA ILE A 40 19.58 2.33 -2.00
C ILE A 40 20.58 3.31 -2.62
N GLN A 41 21.71 3.54 -1.96
CA GLN A 41 22.77 4.42 -2.46
C GLN A 41 23.29 3.97 -3.83
N ALA A 42 23.48 2.66 -4.04
CA ALA A 42 23.93 2.11 -5.30
C ALA A 42 22.88 2.24 -6.42
N THR A 43 21.59 2.09 -6.08
CA THR A 43 20.49 2.09 -7.05
C THR A 43 20.05 3.51 -7.42
N LEU A 44 19.93 4.41 -6.43
CA LEU A 44 19.38 5.76 -6.61
C LEU A 44 20.45 6.87 -6.63
N GLY A 45 21.71 6.54 -6.38
CA GLY A 45 22.83 7.50 -6.31
C GLY A 45 22.87 8.33 -5.01
N SER A 46 21.84 8.25 -4.17
CA SER A 46 21.80 8.81 -2.82
C SER A 46 20.85 7.96 -1.96
N VAL A 47 20.86 8.15 -0.64
CA VAL A 47 19.79 7.66 0.24
C VAL A 47 18.79 8.81 0.47
N PRO A 48 17.58 8.77 -0.15
CA PRO A 48 16.56 9.78 0.08
C PRO A 48 16.07 9.82 1.52
N ASP A 49 15.54 10.97 1.95
CA ASP A 49 15.04 11.16 3.31
C ASP A 49 13.85 10.25 3.65
N MET A 50 13.08 9.79 2.65
CA MET A 50 11.98 8.83 2.89
C MET A 50 12.47 7.52 3.53
N PHE A 51 13.74 7.15 3.33
CA PHE A 51 14.34 5.97 3.95
C PHE A 51 15.01 6.31 5.28
N LYS A 52 15.65 7.49 5.39
CA LYS A 52 16.32 7.92 6.63
C LYS A 52 15.35 8.19 7.78
N THR A 53 14.09 8.49 7.48
CA THR A 53 13.05 8.73 8.49
C THR A 53 12.41 7.45 9.00
N LEU A 54 12.64 6.32 8.34
CA LEU A 54 12.18 5.01 8.83
C LEU A 54 13.06 4.56 10.01
N PRO A 55 12.49 3.84 11.00
CA PRO A 55 13.32 3.11 11.94
C PRO A 55 14.14 2.06 11.19
N ASP A 56 15.41 1.87 11.55
CA ASP A 56 16.36 1.01 10.82
C ASP A 56 15.81 -0.40 10.54
N VAL A 57 15.11 -0.99 11.53
CA VAL A 57 14.45 -2.30 11.41
C VAL A 57 13.45 -2.39 10.24
N ALA A 58 12.87 -1.27 9.79
CA ALA A 58 11.89 -1.22 8.71
C ALA A 58 12.50 -0.92 7.33
N VAL A 59 13.71 -0.38 7.27
CA VAL A 59 14.33 0.12 6.02
C VAL A 59 14.48 -0.99 4.98
N ALA A 60 14.94 -2.16 5.41
CA ALA A 60 15.11 -3.30 4.51
C ALA A 60 13.79 -3.77 3.88
N GLY A 61 12.72 -3.80 4.67
CA GLY A 61 11.38 -4.15 4.18
C GLY A 61 10.83 -3.12 3.20
N ALA A 62 10.88 -1.84 3.55
CA ALA A 62 10.42 -0.75 2.69
C ALA A 62 11.18 -0.70 1.35
N TRP A 63 12.51 -0.91 1.40
CA TRP A 63 13.31 -0.96 0.19
C TRP A 63 13.00 -2.19 -0.68
N ALA A 64 12.75 -3.35 -0.06
CA ALA A 64 12.35 -4.55 -0.77
C ALA A 64 11.01 -4.36 -1.50
N GLU A 65 10.04 -3.66 -0.89
CA GLU A 65 8.76 -3.33 -1.52
C GLU A 65 8.94 -2.46 -2.77
N ILE A 66 9.66 -1.34 -2.64
CA ILE A 66 9.93 -0.42 -3.76
C ILE A 66 10.66 -1.14 -4.89
N LYS A 67 11.71 -1.91 -4.59
CA LYS A 67 12.43 -2.68 -5.62
C LYS A 67 11.59 -3.78 -6.25
N GLY A 68 10.79 -4.49 -5.45
CA GLY A 68 10.05 -5.66 -5.89
C GLY A 68 8.86 -5.31 -6.77
N VAL A 69 8.24 -4.15 -6.54
CA VAL A 69 7.03 -3.72 -7.24
C VAL A 69 7.29 -2.49 -8.10
N GLN A 70 7.68 -1.37 -7.50
CA GLN A 70 7.74 -0.08 -8.20
C GLN A 70 8.87 -0.05 -9.24
N LEU A 71 10.11 -0.36 -8.83
CA LEU A 71 11.28 -0.30 -9.70
C LEU A 71 11.53 -1.59 -10.51
N ASN A 72 10.72 -2.64 -10.30
CA ASN A 72 10.92 -3.93 -10.96
C ASN A 72 10.46 -3.90 -12.43
N PRO A 73 11.36 -4.03 -13.43
CA PRO A 73 10.96 -4.06 -14.83
C PRO A 73 10.30 -5.38 -15.25
N ASN A 74 10.37 -6.43 -14.41
CA ASN A 74 9.89 -7.77 -14.73
C ASN A 74 8.48 -8.06 -14.18
N THR A 75 7.69 -7.01 -13.87
CA THR A 75 6.28 -7.15 -13.49
C THR A 75 5.36 -6.98 -14.68
N ALA A 76 4.07 -7.31 -14.53
CA ALA A 76 3.08 -7.18 -15.60
C ALA A 76 2.84 -5.74 -16.08
N LEU A 77 3.09 -4.74 -15.22
CA LEU A 77 3.00 -3.32 -15.59
C LEU A 77 4.40 -2.76 -15.86
N ASP A 78 4.52 -1.93 -16.89
CA ASP A 78 5.75 -1.19 -17.16
C ASP A 78 5.92 0.00 -16.19
N GLY A 79 7.12 0.59 -16.19
CA GLY A 79 7.44 1.72 -15.30
C GLY A 79 6.56 2.94 -15.56
N LYS A 80 6.28 3.26 -16.83
CA LYS A 80 5.41 4.40 -17.19
C LYS A 80 4.02 4.25 -16.58
N THR A 81 3.40 3.09 -16.75
CA THR A 81 2.06 2.78 -16.25
C THR A 81 2.02 2.86 -14.73
N LYS A 82 3.01 2.31 -14.03
CA LYS A 82 3.09 2.37 -12.56
C LYS A 82 3.17 3.81 -12.05
N GLU A 83 4.01 4.64 -12.67
CA GLU A 83 4.20 6.01 -12.21
C GLU A 83 3.01 6.91 -12.55
N LEU A 84 2.33 6.70 -13.69
CA LEU A 84 1.05 7.36 -13.98
C LEU A 84 -0.06 6.95 -13.00
N MET A 85 -0.12 5.67 -12.61
CA MET A 85 -1.02 5.21 -11.54
C MET A 85 -0.67 5.86 -10.19
N GLY A 86 0.61 5.92 -9.85
CA GLY A 86 1.11 6.58 -8.65
C GLY A 86 0.73 8.07 -8.62
N LEU A 87 0.88 8.77 -9.75
CA LEU A 87 0.45 10.16 -9.90
C LEU A 87 -1.06 10.33 -9.73
N ALA A 88 -1.87 9.44 -10.32
CA ALA A 88 -3.32 9.47 -10.15
C ALA A 88 -3.72 9.30 -8.68
N VAL A 89 -3.11 8.37 -7.95
CA VAL A 89 -3.33 8.19 -6.50
C VAL A 89 -2.87 9.42 -5.72
N ALA A 90 -1.65 9.90 -5.96
CA ALA A 90 -1.08 11.07 -5.31
C ALA A 90 -1.95 12.32 -5.46
N SER A 91 -2.57 12.50 -6.63
CA SER A 91 -3.48 13.61 -6.94
C SER A 91 -4.79 13.56 -6.12
N GLN A 92 -5.21 12.37 -5.65
CA GLN A 92 -6.44 12.19 -4.87
C GLN A 92 -6.24 12.22 -3.35
N ILE A 93 -5.01 12.00 -2.88
CA ILE A 93 -4.58 12.19 -1.47
C ILE A 93 -3.82 13.52 -1.26
N PRO A 94 -3.96 14.47 -2.19
CA PRO A 94 -3.05 15.57 -2.53
C PRO A 94 -1.66 15.61 -1.84
N CYS A 95 -0.87 14.55 -1.97
CA CYS A 95 0.48 14.50 -1.40
C CYS A 95 1.47 15.26 -2.31
N GLN A 96 1.90 16.45 -1.93
CA GLN A 96 2.80 17.29 -2.76
C GLN A 96 4.12 16.57 -3.11
N TYR A 97 4.73 15.85 -2.16
CA TYR A 97 5.93 15.05 -2.40
C TYR A 97 5.70 13.96 -3.44
N CYS A 98 4.58 13.26 -3.31
CA CYS A 98 4.22 12.14 -4.18
C CYS A 98 3.85 12.62 -5.57
N ILE A 99 3.12 13.74 -5.69
CA ILE A 99 2.79 14.38 -6.97
C ILE A 99 4.08 14.71 -7.71
N TYR A 100 5.02 15.39 -7.05
CA TYR A 100 6.28 15.75 -7.68
C TYR A 100 7.08 14.51 -8.09
N PHE A 101 7.27 13.57 -7.17
CA PHE A 101 8.03 12.35 -7.43
C PHE A 101 7.46 11.54 -8.60
N HIS A 102 6.17 11.20 -8.55
CA HIS A 102 5.55 10.37 -9.58
C HIS A 102 5.43 11.10 -10.93
N THR A 103 5.32 12.43 -10.94
CA THR A 103 5.37 13.20 -12.19
C THR A 103 6.73 13.05 -12.87
N GLU A 104 7.82 13.27 -12.12
CA GLU A 104 9.17 13.20 -12.68
C GLU A 104 9.57 11.75 -13.01
N ALA A 105 9.17 10.78 -12.19
CA ALA A 105 9.38 9.37 -12.48
C ALA A 105 8.58 8.90 -13.71
N ALA A 106 7.35 9.36 -13.92
CA ALA A 106 6.57 9.06 -15.12
C ALA A 106 7.27 9.60 -16.38
N LYS A 107 7.73 10.86 -16.35
CA LYS A 107 8.50 11.46 -17.46
C LYS A 107 9.80 10.70 -17.74
N LEU A 108 10.53 10.30 -16.69
CA LEU A 108 11.73 9.49 -16.82
C LEU A 108 11.45 8.15 -17.52
N ASN A 109 10.26 7.58 -17.31
CA ASN A 109 9.78 6.38 -18.00
C ASN A 109 9.12 6.66 -19.36
N GLY A 110 9.24 7.88 -19.89
CA GLY A 110 8.77 8.26 -21.22
C GLY A 110 7.30 8.67 -21.30
N ALA A 111 6.66 9.04 -20.17
CA ALA A 111 5.33 9.62 -20.21
C ALA A 111 5.33 10.99 -20.91
N THR A 112 4.34 11.22 -21.77
CA THR A 112 4.09 12.55 -22.36
C THR A 112 3.31 13.44 -21.39
N ASP A 113 3.35 14.75 -21.64
CA ASP A 113 2.52 15.71 -20.89
C ASP A 113 1.01 15.41 -21.08
N GLU A 114 0.61 14.90 -22.25
CA GLU A 114 -0.75 14.45 -22.53
C GLU A 114 -1.13 13.25 -21.66
N GLU A 115 -0.29 12.23 -21.56
CA GLU A 115 -0.56 11.06 -20.69
C GLU A 115 -0.65 11.47 -19.21
N ILE A 116 0.16 12.42 -18.77
CA ILE A 116 0.09 13.00 -17.42
C ILE A 116 -1.25 13.72 -17.19
N LYS A 117 -1.67 14.58 -18.13
CA LYS A 117 -2.97 15.28 -18.06
C LYS A 117 -4.12 14.28 -18.00
N GLU A 118 -4.08 13.23 -18.81
CA GLU A 118 -5.11 12.19 -18.84
C GLU A 118 -5.15 11.38 -17.53
N ALA A 119 -4.00 11.02 -16.95
CA ALA A 119 -3.95 10.34 -15.65
C ALA A 119 -4.58 11.18 -14.53
N ILE A 120 -4.29 12.49 -14.50
CA ILE A 120 -4.88 13.44 -13.54
C ILE A 120 -6.39 13.58 -13.77
N ALA A 121 -6.82 13.72 -15.02
CA ALA A 121 -8.24 13.81 -15.37
C ALA A 121 -9.01 12.53 -14.98
N MET A 122 -8.44 11.36 -15.24
CA MET A 122 -9.01 10.07 -14.83
C MET A 122 -9.14 9.98 -13.31
N ALA A 123 -8.11 10.40 -12.57
CA ALA A 123 -8.17 10.47 -11.11
C ALA A 123 -9.33 11.36 -10.62
N ALA A 124 -9.50 12.53 -11.23
CA ALA A 124 -10.59 13.45 -10.90
C ALA A 124 -11.97 12.85 -11.18
N ILE A 125 -12.15 12.14 -12.31
CA ILE A 125 -13.40 11.44 -12.65
C ILE A 125 -13.76 10.40 -11.59
N VAL A 126 -12.80 9.59 -11.15
CA VAL A 126 -13.02 8.57 -10.10
C VAL A 126 -13.48 9.21 -8.80
N ARG A 127 -12.83 10.31 -8.38
CA ARG A 127 -13.22 11.04 -7.16
C ARG A 127 -14.59 11.68 -7.27
N HIS A 128 -14.91 12.28 -8.41
CA HIS A 128 -16.22 12.89 -8.65
C HIS A 128 -17.33 11.87 -8.43
N TRP A 129 -17.25 10.70 -9.07
CA TRP A 129 -18.27 9.66 -8.92
C TRP A 129 -18.26 9.00 -7.55
N SER A 130 -17.09 8.88 -6.90
CA SER A 130 -17.02 8.44 -5.50
C SER A 130 -17.85 9.35 -4.58
N THR A 131 -17.73 10.68 -4.74
CA THR A 131 -18.52 11.66 -3.98
C THR A 131 -20.01 11.49 -4.23
N ILE A 132 -20.43 11.36 -5.49
CA ILE A 132 -21.85 11.21 -5.84
C ILE A 132 -22.43 9.90 -5.29
N LEU A 133 -21.78 8.76 -5.56
CA LEU A 133 -22.29 7.45 -5.16
C LEU A 133 -22.31 7.28 -3.63
N SER A 134 -21.22 7.63 -2.97
CA SER A 134 -21.10 7.49 -1.51
C SER A 134 -21.98 8.50 -0.79
N GLY A 135 -21.99 9.76 -1.26
CA GLY A 135 -22.80 10.83 -0.68
C GLY A 135 -24.30 10.59 -0.84
N SER A 136 -24.72 10.00 -1.97
CA SER A 136 -26.12 9.63 -2.21
C SER A 136 -26.52 8.29 -1.57
N GLN A 137 -25.59 7.61 -0.89
CA GLN A 137 -25.80 6.31 -0.26
C GLN A 137 -26.40 5.27 -1.23
N VAL A 138 -25.86 5.20 -2.44
CA VAL A 138 -26.31 4.22 -3.43
C VAL A 138 -26.12 2.81 -2.87
N ASP A 139 -27.19 2.00 -2.93
CA ASP A 139 -27.14 0.61 -2.47
C ASP A 139 -26.12 -0.20 -3.29
N LEU A 140 -25.15 -0.77 -2.59
CA LEU A 140 -24.02 -1.46 -3.24
C LEU A 140 -24.44 -2.72 -3.98
N ALA A 141 -25.46 -3.44 -3.51
CA ALA A 141 -25.94 -4.65 -4.18
C ALA A 141 -26.59 -4.29 -5.53
N SER A 142 -27.43 -3.26 -5.53
CA SER A 142 -28.07 -2.72 -6.73
C SER A 142 -27.04 -2.17 -7.72
N PHE A 143 -26.06 -1.40 -7.25
CA PHE A 143 -24.98 -0.86 -8.08
C PHE A 143 -24.17 -1.96 -8.78
N LYS A 144 -23.80 -3.03 -8.03
CA LYS A 144 -23.08 -4.18 -8.60
C LYS A 144 -23.88 -4.84 -9.72
N LYS A 145 -25.16 -5.16 -9.45
CA LYS A 145 -26.03 -5.78 -10.45
C LYS A 145 -26.15 -4.92 -11.72
N GLN A 146 -26.40 -3.62 -11.55
CA GLN A 146 -26.53 -2.68 -12.67
C GLN A 146 -25.23 -2.57 -13.47
N THR A 147 -24.08 -2.59 -12.78
CA THR A 147 -22.76 -2.55 -13.43
C THR A 147 -22.50 -3.82 -14.22
N ASP A 148 -22.77 -5.00 -13.65
CA ASP A 148 -22.61 -6.28 -14.35
C ASP A 148 -23.49 -6.35 -15.60
N ASP A 149 -24.77 -5.97 -15.48
CA ASP A 149 -25.73 -5.91 -16.59
C ASP A 149 -25.24 -4.93 -17.69
N LEU A 150 -24.69 -3.78 -17.29
CA LEU A 150 -24.12 -2.79 -18.20
C LEU A 150 -22.94 -3.36 -19.00
N PHE A 151 -21.96 -3.97 -18.33
CA PHE A 151 -20.78 -4.53 -19.00
C PHE A 151 -21.13 -5.72 -19.90
N ALA A 152 -22.10 -6.55 -19.50
CA ALA A 152 -22.62 -7.61 -20.35
C ALA A 152 -23.24 -7.05 -21.64
N ALA A 153 -24.05 -5.99 -21.53
CA ALA A 153 -24.66 -5.32 -22.69
C ALA A 153 -23.62 -4.64 -23.59
N VAL A 154 -22.57 -4.03 -23.04
CA VAL A 154 -21.47 -3.45 -23.83
C VAL A 154 -20.72 -4.54 -24.59
N LYS A 155 -20.36 -5.64 -23.93
CA LYS A 155 -19.65 -6.76 -24.57
C LYS A 155 -20.44 -7.35 -25.73
N ALA A 156 -21.76 -7.50 -25.58
CA ALA A 156 -22.63 -8.01 -26.64
C ALA A 156 -22.70 -7.09 -27.88
N LYS A 157 -22.42 -5.79 -27.74
CA LYS A 157 -22.37 -4.83 -28.86
C LYS A 157 -21.01 -4.75 -29.55
N SER A 158 -19.95 -5.24 -28.91
CA SER A 158 -18.58 -5.18 -29.42
C SER A 158 -18.13 -6.48 -30.11
N GLN A 159 -19.04 -7.44 -30.26
CA GLN A 159 -18.88 -8.68 -31.03
C GLN A 159 -19.66 -8.58 -32.34
#